data_AF-A0A521S3A5-F1
#
_entry.id   AF-A0A521S3A5-F1
#
_cell.length_a   1.000
_cell.length_b   1.000
_cell.length_c   1.000
_cell.angle_alpha   90.00
_cell.angle_beta   90.00
_cell.angle_gamma   90.00
#
_symmetry.space_group_name_H-M   'P 1'
#
loop_
_entity.id
_entity.type
_entity.pdbx_description
1 polymer ?
#
loop_
_entity_poly.entity_id
_entity_poly.type
_entity_poly.pdbx_seq_one_letter_code
_entity_poly.pdbx_strand_id
1 'polypeptide(L)'
;MPKTYAELLKEAKASIREVNPQEAEHLRAEGVTFVDVRESTEWDQGHIPGAIHVARSYLEQQIEAAVPDRNAPVVLYCAGGVRSAFGAQTLKELGYTDAISMSGGFQQWKGAGLPWTTPVVLSKEQQQRYSRHLLIPEVGSAGQARLLESKVLLIGAGGLGSPAALYLAAAGVGTIGIVDFDVVDVSNLQRQVIHASDRVGQKKVASARQTIEALNPDVTVVGHEEMLVGDNVERIIAGYDVILDGTDTFETRYLLNDAAVAAGIPVVHASVFRFEGQLTTFIPYEGPCYRCLYPTPPPPELAPGCSVAGVLGVVPGIMGLLQANEVLKVLLGIGTTLAGRLLIFDALEAEFTELKLRRDPACPVCSDGARAARERGEAPALSAFPADAPFVLSGAGLGALGGNDGNVGNSGAAEGRA
;
A
#
# COMPACT_ATOMS: atom_id res chain seq x y z
N MET A 1 37.21 -9.24 50.12
CA MET A 1 37.35 -7.84 49.69
C MET A 1 36.16 -7.50 48.81
N PRO A 2 35.54 -6.31 48.93
CA PRO A 2 34.49 -5.90 48.01
C PRO A 2 35.07 -5.82 46.58
N LYS A 3 34.33 -6.34 45.60
CA LYS A 3 34.73 -6.27 44.19
C LYS A 3 34.62 -4.84 43.69
N THR A 4 35.58 -4.40 42.90
CA THR A 4 35.52 -3.13 42.17
C THR A 4 34.57 -3.24 40.98
N TYR A 5 34.13 -2.10 40.45
CA TYR A 5 33.32 -2.05 39.23
C TYR A 5 33.98 -2.73 38.03
N ALA A 6 35.29 -2.52 37.85
CA ALA A 6 36.04 -3.12 36.75
C ALA A 6 36.12 -4.66 36.87
N GLU A 7 36.28 -5.17 38.10
CA GLU A 7 36.26 -6.62 38.37
C GLU A 7 34.87 -7.21 38.10
N LEU A 8 33.79 -6.54 38.54
CA LEU A 8 32.42 -6.97 38.26
C LEU A 8 32.11 -7.01 36.76
N LEU A 9 32.51 -5.98 36.01
CA LEU A 9 32.30 -5.95 34.57
C LEU A 9 33.12 -7.03 33.84
N LYS A 10 34.35 -7.28 34.28
CA LYS A 10 35.19 -8.35 33.71
C LYS A 10 34.57 -9.73 33.93
N GLU A 11 34.05 -9.98 35.13
CA GLU A 11 33.36 -11.22 35.46
C GLU A 11 32.06 -11.38 34.67
N ALA A 12 31.26 -10.31 34.56
CA ALA A 12 30.05 -10.30 33.73
C ALA A 12 30.37 -10.70 32.29
N LYS A 13 31.35 -10.03 31.66
CA LYS A 13 31.80 -10.31 30.29
C LYS A 13 32.37 -11.72 30.12
N ALA A 14 33.08 -12.24 31.12
CA ALA A 14 33.62 -13.60 31.08
C ALA A 14 32.53 -14.68 31.16
N SER A 15 31.37 -14.34 31.73
CA SER A 15 30.24 -15.25 31.93
C SER A 15 29.24 -15.28 30.76
N ILE A 16 29.39 -14.39 29.77
CA ILE A 16 28.45 -14.21 28.65
C ILE A 16 29.17 -14.30 27.29
N ARG A 17 28.39 -14.49 26.23
CA ARG A 17 28.90 -14.40 24.85
C ARG A 17 28.85 -12.95 24.41
N GLU A 18 29.95 -12.40 23.91
CA GLU A 18 29.97 -11.08 23.26
C GLU A 18 30.08 -11.23 21.74
N VAL A 19 29.43 -10.32 21.02
CA VAL A 19 29.55 -10.15 19.56
C VAL A 19 29.82 -8.68 19.25
N ASN A 20 30.44 -8.40 18.10
CA ASN A 20 30.57 -7.03 17.58
C ASN A 20 29.33 -6.62 16.75
N PRO A 21 29.18 -5.33 16.37
CA PRO A 21 28.02 -4.88 15.61
C PRO A 21 27.79 -5.59 14.26
N GLN A 22 28.85 -5.94 13.53
CA GLN A 22 28.73 -6.64 12.24
C GLN A 22 28.23 -8.08 12.42
N GLU A 23 28.76 -8.78 13.43
CA GLU A 23 28.28 -10.13 13.81
C GLU A 23 26.83 -10.08 14.32
N ALA A 24 26.49 -9.06 15.10
CA ALA A 24 25.12 -8.85 15.55
C ALA A 24 24.16 -8.60 14.38
N GLU A 25 24.55 -7.80 13.36
CA GLU A 25 23.72 -7.63 12.16
C GLU A 25 23.47 -8.94 11.42
N HIS A 26 24.46 -9.83 11.36
CA HIS A 26 24.27 -11.15 10.77
C HIS A 26 23.22 -11.96 11.55
N LEU A 27 23.30 -12.00 12.88
CA LEU A 27 22.29 -12.64 13.74
C LEU A 27 20.90 -12.02 13.56
N ARG A 28 20.82 -10.69 13.41
CA ARG A 28 19.56 -9.99 13.14
C ARG A 28 18.95 -10.43 11.81
N ALA A 29 19.77 -10.57 10.77
CA ALA A 29 19.34 -11.06 9.46
C ALA A 29 18.86 -12.53 9.50
N GLU A 30 19.37 -13.34 10.44
CA GLU A 30 18.90 -14.70 10.73
C GLU A 30 17.63 -14.75 11.59
N GLY A 31 17.09 -13.61 12.02
CA GLY A 31 15.85 -13.51 12.79
C GLY A 31 16.02 -13.64 14.30
N VAL A 32 17.23 -13.50 14.83
CA VAL A 32 17.48 -13.49 16.28
C VAL A 32 16.84 -12.27 16.93
N THR A 33 16.25 -12.45 18.11
CA THR A 33 15.59 -11.37 18.86
C THR A 33 16.61 -10.40 19.45
N PHE A 34 16.38 -9.11 19.25
CA PHE A 34 17.19 -8.03 19.82
C PHE A 34 16.43 -7.35 20.96
N VAL A 35 17.12 -7.08 22.08
CA VAL A 35 16.58 -6.34 23.22
C VAL A 35 17.44 -5.11 23.48
N ASP A 36 16.81 -3.94 23.38
CA ASP A 36 17.43 -2.67 23.74
C ASP A 36 17.22 -2.40 25.24
N VAL A 37 18.32 -2.36 25.99
CA VAL A 37 18.30 -2.08 27.44
C VAL A 37 18.62 -0.63 27.79
N ARG A 38 18.62 0.29 26.82
CA ARG A 38 18.74 1.72 27.09
C ARG A 38 17.45 2.27 27.73
N GLU A 39 17.52 3.46 28.31
CA GLU A 39 16.31 4.11 28.85
C GLU A 39 15.44 4.66 27.70
N SER A 40 14.15 4.92 27.96
CA SER A 40 13.18 5.32 26.92
C SER A 40 13.61 6.54 26.10
N THR A 41 14.24 7.53 26.73
CA THR A 41 14.71 8.73 26.01
C THR A 41 15.80 8.44 24.99
N GLU A 42 16.63 7.42 25.22
CA GLU A 42 17.65 6.97 24.27
C GLU A 42 17.03 6.14 23.13
N TRP A 43 16.00 5.35 23.44
CA TRP A 43 15.22 4.59 22.46
C TRP A 43 14.50 5.52 21.47
N ASP A 44 13.92 6.61 21.98
CA ASP A 44 13.24 7.64 21.21
C ASP A 44 14.18 8.40 20.25
N GLN A 45 15.47 8.44 20.55
CA GLN A 45 16.50 9.02 19.67
C GLN A 45 17.01 8.03 18.61
N GLY A 46 16.44 6.83 18.58
CA GLY A 46 16.65 5.81 17.57
C GLY A 46 17.26 4.54 18.10
N HIS A 47 16.96 3.44 17.42
CA HIS A 47 17.21 2.05 17.83
C HIS A 47 17.39 1.13 16.62
N ILE A 48 17.79 -0.12 16.88
CA ILE A 48 17.97 -1.16 15.85
C ILE A 48 16.58 -1.65 15.39
N PRO A 49 16.29 -1.74 14.07
CA PRO A 49 14.98 -2.12 13.58
C PRO A 49 14.58 -3.52 14.04
N GLY A 50 13.35 -3.67 14.53
CA GLY A 50 12.82 -4.94 15.04
C GLY A 50 13.26 -5.30 16.46
N ALA A 51 14.07 -4.46 17.12
CA ALA A 51 14.39 -4.66 18.53
C ALA A 51 13.17 -4.46 19.44
N ILE A 52 13.15 -5.15 20.57
CA ILE A 52 12.19 -4.94 21.65
C ILE A 52 12.84 -4.02 22.69
N HIS A 53 12.14 -2.97 23.12
CA HIS A 53 12.63 -2.08 24.17
C HIS A 53 12.29 -2.63 25.55
N VAL A 54 13.32 -2.90 26.36
CA VAL A 54 13.17 -3.25 27.78
C VAL A 54 14.24 -2.51 28.55
N ALA A 55 13.90 -1.33 29.08
CA ALA A 55 14.86 -0.49 29.78
C ALA A 55 15.57 -1.26 30.91
N ARG A 56 16.88 -1.01 31.09
CA ARG A 56 17.69 -1.75 32.08
C ARG A 56 17.09 -1.68 33.48
N SER A 57 16.46 -0.56 33.83
CA SER A 57 15.75 -0.32 35.09
C SER A 57 14.59 -1.29 35.37
N TYR A 58 14.02 -1.93 34.34
CA TYR A 58 12.87 -2.84 34.44
C TYR A 58 13.15 -4.24 33.86
N LEU A 59 14.41 -4.55 33.52
CA LEU A 59 14.78 -5.76 32.77
C LEU A 59 14.28 -7.03 33.46
N GLU A 60 14.57 -7.18 34.74
CA GLU A 60 14.21 -8.33 35.57
C GLU A 60 12.69 -8.55 35.64
N GLN A 61 11.90 -7.48 35.52
CA GLN A 61 10.45 -7.52 35.62
C GLN A 61 9.77 -7.81 34.28
N GLN A 62 10.35 -7.37 33.16
CA GLN A 62 9.67 -7.34 31.86
C GLN A 62 10.21 -8.36 30.85
N ILE A 63 11.44 -8.87 31.05
CA ILE A 63 12.08 -9.71 30.04
C ILE A 63 11.31 -11.00 29.75
N GLU A 64 10.67 -11.62 30.74
CA GLU A 64 9.92 -12.88 30.56
C GLU A 64 8.69 -12.70 29.67
N ALA A 65 8.09 -11.52 29.67
CA ALA A 65 6.99 -11.18 28.77
C ALA A 65 7.49 -10.81 27.36
N ALA A 66 8.62 -10.09 27.28
CA ALA A 66 9.22 -9.65 26.03
C ALA A 66 9.86 -10.80 25.23
N VAL A 67 10.53 -11.74 25.92
CA VAL A 67 11.21 -12.90 25.34
C VAL A 67 10.80 -14.15 26.13
N PRO A 68 9.64 -14.75 25.85
CA PRO A 68 9.11 -15.86 26.65
C PRO A 68 9.90 -17.17 26.52
N ASP A 69 10.50 -17.42 25.36
CA ASP A 69 11.35 -18.60 25.14
C ASP A 69 12.76 -18.36 25.68
N ARG A 70 13.07 -18.98 26.82
CA ARG A 70 14.38 -18.88 27.48
C ARG A 70 15.50 -19.62 26.74
N ASN A 71 15.16 -20.48 25.77
CA ASN A 71 16.13 -21.21 24.97
C ASN A 71 16.47 -20.52 23.65
N ALA A 72 15.66 -19.55 23.23
CA ALA A 72 15.93 -18.79 22.03
C ALA A 72 17.15 -17.87 22.23
N PRO A 73 18.03 -17.71 21.22
CA PRO A 73 19.10 -16.74 21.27
C PRO A 73 18.53 -15.33 21.39
N VAL A 74 19.12 -14.52 22.26
CA VAL A 74 18.73 -13.12 22.46
C VAL A 74 19.96 -12.23 22.52
N VAL A 75 19.98 -11.18 21.70
CA VAL A 75 21.05 -10.18 21.66
C VAL A 75 20.63 -8.93 22.42
N LEU A 76 21.34 -8.63 23.50
CA LEU A 76 21.15 -7.42 24.28
C LEU A 76 22.13 -6.35 23.81
N TYR A 77 21.63 -5.12 23.68
CA TYR A 77 22.49 -3.97 23.42
C TYR A 77 22.08 -2.77 24.26
N CYS A 78 23.05 -1.88 24.48
CA CYS A 78 22.82 -0.60 25.13
C CYS A 78 23.56 0.50 24.35
N ALA A 79 23.80 1.67 24.94
CA ALA A 79 24.55 2.73 24.27
C ALA A 79 25.98 2.32 23.87
N GLY A 80 26.74 1.71 24.79
CA GLY A 80 28.19 1.43 24.61
C GLY A 80 28.65 0.01 24.96
N GLY A 81 27.73 -0.92 25.22
CA GLY A 81 28.02 -2.34 25.47
C GLY A 81 28.16 -2.76 26.95
N VAL A 82 28.14 -1.83 27.90
CA VAL A 82 28.32 -2.15 29.33
C VAL A 82 27.03 -2.60 30.02
N ARG A 83 25.93 -1.86 29.87
CA ARG A 83 24.62 -2.23 30.45
C ARG A 83 24.10 -3.55 29.89
N SER A 84 24.34 -3.81 28.61
CA SER A 84 23.97 -5.05 27.96
C SER A 84 24.77 -6.26 28.46
N ALA A 85 26.05 -6.08 28.82
CA ALA A 85 26.85 -7.16 29.41
C ALA A 85 26.28 -7.60 30.77
N PHE A 86 25.96 -6.65 31.64
CA PHE A 86 25.27 -6.95 32.91
C PHE A 86 23.85 -7.50 32.67
N GLY A 87 23.11 -6.95 31.70
CA GLY A 87 21.80 -7.46 31.34
C GLY A 87 21.84 -8.93 30.89
N ALA A 88 22.78 -9.29 30.03
CA ALA A 88 22.95 -10.67 29.56
C ALA A 88 23.32 -11.63 30.70
N GLN A 89 24.14 -11.17 31.65
CA GLN A 89 24.43 -11.93 32.87
C GLN A 89 23.15 -12.15 33.71
N THR A 90 22.37 -11.09 33.93
CA THR A 90 21.07 -11.19 34.63
C THR A 90 20.11 -12.15 33.93
N LEU A 91 20.04 -12.14 32.60
CA LEU A 91 19.22 -13.11 31.85
C LEU A 91 19.69 -14.56 32.07
N LYS A 92 21.00 -14.81 32.11
CA LYS A 92 21.51 -16.15 32.46
C LYS A 92 21.11 -16.58 33.87
N GLU A 93 21.16 -15.68 34.84
CA GLU A 93 20.69 -15.94 36.21
C GLU A 93 19.19 -16.23 36.26
N LEU A 94 18.42 -15.60 35.37
CA LEU A 94 17.00 -15.89 35.14
C LEU A 94 16.77 -17.15 34.28
N GLY A 95 17.82 -17.88 33.89
CA GLY A 95 17.70 -19.16 33.17
C GLY A 95 17.58 -19.06 31.65
N TYR A 96 17.88 -17.91 31.04
CA TYR A 96 18.06 -17.82 29.59
C TYR A 96 19.39 -18.49 29.19
N THR A 97 19.34 -19.41 28.23
CA THR A 97 20.50 -20.27 27.93
C THR A 97 21.47 -19.64 26.93
N ASP A 98 21.00 -18.76 26.05
CA ASP A 98 21.83 -18.08 25.03
C ASP A 98 21.60 -16.55 25.01
N ALA A 99 21.98 -15.90 26.13
CA ALA A 99 22.01 -14.45 26.25
C ALA A 99 23.36 -13.88 25.76
N ILE A 100 23.30 -13.04 24.73
CA ILE A 100 24.43 -12.45 24.02
C ILE A 100 24.47 -10.95 24.28
N SER A 101 25.65 -10.38 24.54
CA SER A 101 25.82 -8.92 24.62
C SER A 101 26.51 -8.37 23.37
N MET A 102 25.96 -7.32 22.78
CA MET A 102 26.62 -6.58 21.71
C MET A 102 27.65 -5.59 22.30
N SER A 103 28.93 -5.88 22.04
CA SER A 103 30.04 -5.00 22.39
C SER A 103 29.99 -3.69 21.59
N GLY A 104 30.41 -2.58 22.20
CA GLY A 104 30.34 -1.24 21.58
C GLY A 104 28.94 -0.63 21.47
N GLY A 105 27.89 -1.43 21.64
CA GLY A 105 26.51 -0.98 21.70
C GLY A 105 26.02 -0.26 20.45
N PHE A 106 24.95 0.51 20.61
CA PHE A 106 24.30 1.27 19.55
C PHE A 106 25.18 2.40 18.98
N GLN A 107 26.13 2.94 19.75
CA GLN A 107 27.07 3.93 19.26
C GLN A 107 27.97 3.36 18.16
N GLN A 108 28.54 2.18 18.38
CA GLN A 108 29.39 1.53 17.38
C GLN A 108 28.57 0.97 16.21
N TRP A 109 27.35 0.51 16.46
CA TRP A 109 26.39 0.15 15.41
C TRP A 109 26.16 1.29 14.42
N LYS A 110 25.85 2.50 14.92
CA LYS A 110 25.70 3.70 14.09
C LYS A 110 27.01 4.09 13.40
N GLY A 111 28.13 4.05 14.13
CA GLY A 111 29.45 4.35 13.58
C GLY A 111 29.88 3.42 12.44
N ALA A 112 29.36 2.19 12.43
CA ALA A 112 29.56 1.22 11.37
C ALA A 112 28.61 1.39 10.16
N GLY A 113 27.69 2.36 10.20
CA GLY A 113 26.72 2.59 9.13
C GLY A 113 25.64 1.51 9.01
N LEU A 114 25.40 0.74 10.07
CA LEU A 114 24.38 -0.32 10.09
C LEU A 114 22.96 0.26 10.23
N PRO A 115 21.90 -0.46 9.78
CA PRO A 115 20.53 0.06 9.77
C PRO A 115 20.01 0.46 11.16
N TRP A 116 19.42 1.64 11.28
CA TRP A 116 18.76 2.11 12.51
C TRP A 116 17.57 3.00 12.16
N THR A 117 16.62 3.14 13.10
CA THR A 117 15.38 3.92 12.91
C THR A 117 15.07 4.73 14.16
N THR A 118 14.28 5.80 14.04
CA THR A 118 13.72 6.58 15.16
C THR A 118 12.24 6.25 15.32
N PRO A 119 11.71 6.06 16.55
CA PRO A 119 10.27 5.99 16.73
C PRO A 119 9.62 7.27 16.20
N VAL A 120 8.60 7.15 15.36
CA VAL A 120 7.82 8.33 14.97
C VAL A 120 6.97 8.75 16.16
N VAL A 121 7.25 9.94 16.69
CA VAL A 121 6.54 10.50 17.85
C VAL A 121 5.32 11.27 17.37
N LEU A 122 4.15 10.70 17.60
CA LEU A 122 2.87 11.36 17.35
C LEU A 122 2.63 12.48 18.37
N SER A 123 2.03 13.60 17.96
CA SER A 123 1.60 14.65 18.90
C SER A 123 0.54 14.13 19.88
N LYS A 124 0.29 14.83 20.98
CA LYS A 124 -0.76 14.42 21.93
C LYS A 124 -2.14 14.38 21.27
N GLU A 125 -2.42 15.35 20.41
CA GLU A 125 -3.66 15.46 19.66
C GLU A 125 -3.81 14.28 18.69
N GLN A 126 -2.74 13.92 17.98
CA GLN A 126 -2.70 12.75 17.10
C GLN A 126 -2.88 11.45 17.88
N GLN A 127 -2.20 11.29 19.02
CA GLN A 127 -2.36 10.12 19.88
C GLN A 127 -3.81 9.97 20.37
N GLN A 128 -4.46 11.07 20.74
CA GLN A 128 -5.87 11.05 21.15
C GLN A 128 -6.79 10.68 19.98
N ARG A 129 -6.61 11.33 18.83
CA ARG A 129 -7.42 11.11 17.61
C ARG A 129 -7.32 9.67 17.11
N TYR A 130 -6.10 9.16 16.97
CA TYR A 130 -5.84 7.82 16.43
C TYR A 130 -5.74 6.74 17.50
N SER A 131 -6.16 7.03 18.74
CA SER A 131 -6.01 6.13 19.89
C SER A 131 -6.53 4.70 19.65
N ARG A 132 -7.52 4.51 18.77
CA ARG A 132 -8.01 3.17 18.41
C ARG A 132 -7.08 2.41 17.46
N HIS A 133 -6.41 3.09 16.53
CA HIS A 133 -5.39 2.47 15.68
C HIS A 133 -4.14 2.10 16.47
N LEU A 134 -3.75 2.93 17.45
CA LEU A 134 -2.58 2.67 18.29
C LEU A 134 -2.70 1.40 19.14
N LEU A 135 -3.92 0.92 19.39
CA LEU A 135 -4.18 -0.33 20.11
C LEU A 135 -4.11 -1.58 19.22
N ILE A 136 -4.10 -1.42 17.89
CA ILE A 136 -4.07 -2.53 16.93
C ILE A 136 -2.59 -2.90 16.72
N PRO A 137 -2.13 -4.12 17.07
CA PRO A 137 -0.73 -4.51 16.94
C PRO A 137 -0.15 -4.35 15.53
N GLU A 138 -0.94 -4.66 14.50
CA GLU A 138 -0.57 -4.53 13.10
C GLU A 138 -0.44 -3.08 12.62
N VAL A 139 -0.98 -2.12 13.38
CA VAL A 139 -0.89 -0.68 13.07
C VAL A 139 0.03 0.01 14.05
N GLY A 140 -0.37 0.14 15.33
CA GLY A 140 0.41 0.81 16.36
C GLY A 140 0.84 2.23 15.98
N SER A 141 1.83 2.77 16.70
CA SER A 141 2.37 4.11 16.40
C SER A 141 3.10 4.15 15.06
N ALA A 142 3.82 3.09 14.69
CA ALA A 142 4.60 3.03 13.46
C ALA A 142 3.72 3.01 12.21
N GLY A 143 2.67 2.18 12.21
CA GLY A 143 1.69 2.13 11.13
C GLY A 143 0.88 3.42 11.02
N GLN A 144 0.47 4.01 12.16
CA GLN A 144 -0.22 5.31 12.11
C GLN A 144 0.67 6.43 11.57
N ALA A 145 1.95 6.46 11.96
CA ALA A 145 2.93 7.37 11.39
C ALA A 145 3.09 7.18 9.88
N ARG A 146 3.18 5.92 9.43
CA ARG A 146 3.24 5.60 8.00
C ARG A 146 2.01 6.12 7.25
N LEU A 147 0.80 5.99 7.82
CA LEU A 147 -0.41 6.58 7.23
C LEU A 147 -0.30 8.10 7.12
N LEU A 148 0.17 8.78 8.17
CA LEU A 148 0.37 10.24 8.19
C LEU A 148 1.44 10.73 7.20
N GLU A 149 2.37 9.87 6.79
CA GLU A 149 3.36 10.17 5.74
C GLU A 149 2.88 9.79 4.33
N SER A 150 1.86 8.94 4.24
CA SER A 150 1.37 8.38 2.97
C SER A 150 0.53 9.38 2.17
N LYS A 151 0.54 9.19 0.86
CA LYS A 151 -0.16 10.00 -0.13
C LYS A 151 -1.03 9.14 -1.02
N VAL A 152 -2.35 9.38 -0.99
CA VAL A 152 -3.32 8.66 -1.82
C VAL A 152 -3.93 9.61 -2.83
N LEU A 153 -4.01 9.19 -4.09
CA LEU A 153 -4.72 9.93 -5.13
C LEU A 153 -6.08 9.30 -5.40
N LEU A 154 -7.15 10.09 -5.34
CA LEU A 154 -8.50 9.68 -5.71
C LEU A 154 -8.83 10.24 -7.08
N ILE A 155 -9.09 9.35 -8.04
CA ILE A 155 -9.59 9.75 -9.35
C ILE A 155 -11.13 9.76 -9.27
N GLY A 156 -11.69 10.94 -9.02
CA GLY A 156 -13.12 11.18 -8.83
C GLY A 156 -13.51 11.30 -7.35
N ALA A 157 -14.25 12.36 -7.01
CA ALA A 157 -14.92 12.56 -5.72
C ALA A 157 -16.40 12.15 -5.78
N GLY A 158 -16.72 11.21 -6.68
CA GLY A 158 -18.07 10.70 -6.92
C GLY A 158 -18.55 9.66 -5.91
N GLY A 159 -19.45 8.76 -6.31
CA GLY A 159 -20.07 7.80 -5.39
C GLY A 159 -19.09 6.84 -4.72
N LEU A 160 -18.02 6.45 -5.43
CA LEU A 160 -16.94 5.59 -4.93
C LEU A 160 -15.92 6.38 -4.08
N GLY A 161 -15.40 7.47 -4.64
CA GLY A 161 -14.36 8.27 -4.00
C GLY A 161 -14.84 9.02 -2.76
N SER A 162 -16.11 9.42 -2.71
CA SER A 162 -16.71 10.13 -1.57
C SER A 162 -16.59 9.39 -0.23
N PRO A 163 -17.17 8.18 -0.05
CA PRO A 163 -17.03 7.42 1.19
C PRO A 163 -15.57 7.04 1.47
N ALA A 164 -14.79 6.76 0.43
CA ALA A 164 -13.39 6.39 0.58
C ALA A 164 -12.56 7.55 1.15
N ALA A 165 -12.71 8.76 0.60
CA ALA A 165 -12.05 9.97 1.08
C ALA A 165 -12.35 10.25 2.56
N LEU A 166 -13.60 10.08 3.00
CA LEU A 166 -13.99 10.27 4.40
C LEU A 166 -13.22 9.33 5.33
N TYR A 167 -13.14 8.03 4.98
CA TYR A 167 -12.47 7.05 5.85
C TYR A 167 -10.95 7.11 5.76
N LEU A 168 -10.38 7.41 4.59
CA LEU A 168 -8.94 7.63 4.45
C LEU A 168 -8.50 8.89 5.23
N ALA A 169 -9.29 9.95 5.18
CA ALA A 169 -9.06 11.14 5.98
C ALA A 169 -9.18 10.84 7.48
N ALA A 170 -10.24 10.15 7.91
CA ALA A 170 -10.43 9.77 9.31
C ALA A 170 -9.30 8.85 9.83
N ALA A 171 -8.78 7.97 8.96
CA ALA A 171 -7.65 7.09 9.27
C ALA A 171 -6.31 7.83 9.40
N GLY A 172 -6.25 9.10 8.99
CA GLY A 172 -5.04 9.91 9.06
C GLY A 172 -4.07 9.65 7.91
N VAL A 173 -4.57 9.36 6.70
CA VAL A 173 -3.74 9.40 5.49
C VAL A 173 -3.28 10.84 5.27
N GLY A 174 -1.96 11.07 5.32
CA GLY A 174 -1.36 12.39 5.40
C GLY A 174 -1.70 13.33 4.26
N THR A 175 -1.67 12.82 3.02
CA THR A 175 -2.06 13.59 1.83
C THR A 175 -3.12 12.85 1.03
N ILE A 176 -4.21 13.56 0.72
CA ILE A 176 -5.26 13.07 -0.16
C ILE A 176 -5.30 13.98 -1.40
N GLY A 177 -4.86 13.44 -2.53
CA GLY A 177 -5.04 14.03 -3.84
C GLY A 177 -6.43 13.75 -4.37
N ILE A 178 -7.09 14.73 -4.99
CA ILE A 178 -8.43 14.56 -5.58
C ILE A 178 -8.41 15.11 -7.00
N VAL A 179 -8.73 14.27 -7.98
CA VAL A 179 -8.91 14.65 -9.38
C VAL A 179 -10.39 14.63 -9.70
N ASP A 180 -10.99 15.80 -9.93
CA ASP A 180 -12.39 15.89 -10.32
C ASP A 180 -12.67 17.23 -11.01
N PHE A 181 -13.31 17.21 -12.17
CA PHE A 181 -13.60 18.41 -12.96
C PHE A 181 -15.02 18.95 -12.74
N ASP A 182 -15.90 18.16 -12.12
CA ASP A 182 -17.32 18.44 -11.97
C ASP A 182 -17.62 19.44 -10.83
N VAL A 183 -18.89 19.85 -10.80
CA VAL A 183 -19.51 20.55 -9.67
C VAL A 183 -20.49 19.61 -8.94
N VAL A 184 -20.79 19.95 -7.70
CA VAL A 184 -21.80 19.25 -6.89
C VAL A 184 -23.19 19.50 -7.50
N ASP A 185 -23.92 18.43 -7.76
CA ASP A 185 -25.29 18.45 -8.28
C ASP A 185 -26.26 17.76 -7.33
N VAL A 186 -27.51 18.25 -7.25
CA VAL A 186 -28.53 17.67 -6.35
C VAL A 186 -28.79 16.18 -6.66
N SER A 187 -28.78 15.79 -7.94
CA SER A 187 -28.98 14.39 -8.37
C SER A 187 -27.87 13.45 -7.88
N ASN A 188 -26.73 14.01 -7.48
CA ASN A 188 -25.56 13.26 -7.05
C ASN A 188 -25.56 13.02 -5.53
N LEU A 189 -26.27 13.85 -4.75
CA LEU A 189 -26.27 13.81 -3.27
C LEU A 189 -26.85 12.51 -2.69
N GLN A 190 -27.63 11.75 -3.46
CA GLN A 190 -28.13 10.43 -3.03
C GLN A 190 -27.03 9.38 -2.82
N ARG A 191 -25.80 9.62 -3.33
CA ARG A 191 -24.66 8.70 -3.21
C ARG A 191 -23.29 9.36 -2.96
N GLN A 192 -23.16 10.68 -3.13
CA GLN A 192 -21.91 11.42 -2.94
C GLN A 192 -21.88 12.12 -1.57
N VAL A 193 -21.77 11.32 -0.51
CA VAL A 193 -21.93 11.71 0.90
C VAL A 193 -20.88 12.68 1.47
N ILE A 194 -19.78 12.94 0.75
CA ILE A 194 -18.77 13.93 1.12
C ILE A 194 -19.22 15.36 0.79
N HIS A 195 -20.21 15.49 -0.10
CA HIS A 195 -20.84 16.75 -0.47
C HIS A 195 -22.13 16.95 0.32
N ALA A 196 -22.63 18.19 0.36
CA ALA A 196 -23.88 18.52 1.03
C ALA A 196 -24.70 19.52 0.21
N SER A 197 -25.98 19.65 0.57
CA SER A 197 -26.97 20.45 -0.16
C SER A 197 -26.63 21.94 -0.24
N ASP A 198 -25.95 22.49 0.77
CA ASP A 198 -25.50 23.88 0.79
C ASP A 198 -24.32 24.16 -0.15
N ARG A 199 -23.67 23.12 -0.67
CA ARG A 199 -22.52 23.19 -1.58
C ARG A 199 -22.88 22.86 -3.03
N VAL A 200 -24.17 22.76 -3.38
CA VAL A 200 -24.60 22.57 -4.78
C VAL A 200 -24.08 23.71 -5.67
N GLY A 201 -23.51 23.35 -6.82
CA GLY A 201 -22.85 24.28 -7.75
C GLY A 201 -21.38 24.56 -7.43
N GLN A 202 -20.88 24.18 -6.25
CA GLN A 202 -19.46 24.26 -5.93
C GLN A 202 -18.67 23.17 -6.65
N LYS A 203 -17.40 23.43 -7.01
CA LYS A 203 -16.48 22.40 -7.51
C LYS A 203 -16.38 21.23 -6.53
N LYS A 204 -16.46 19.99 -7.03
CA LYS A 204 -16.41 18.79 -6.18
C LYS A 204 -15.13 18.71 -5.37
N VAL A 205 -13.98 19.04 -5.97
CA VAL A 205 -12.68 19.13 -5.28
C VAL A 205 -12.74 20.06 -4.07
N ALA A 206 -13.27 21.27 -4.25
CA ALA A 206 -13.38 22.25 -3.17
C ALA A 206 -14.37 21.81 -2.08
N SER A 207 -15.51 21.23 -2.46
CA SER A 207 -16.51 20.69 -1.52
C SER A 207 -15.94 19.51 -0.71
N ALA A 208 -15.20 18.61 -1.35
CA ALA A 208 -14.54 17.49 -0.69
C ALA A 208 -13.44 17.95 0.27
N ARG A 209 -12.60 18.91 -0.16
CA ARG A 209 -11.55 19.52 0.69
C ARG A 209 -12.13 20.06 2.00
N GLN A 210 -13.19 20.86 1.93
CA GLN A 210 -13.84 21.42 3.12
C GLN A 210 -14.27 20.33 4.11
N THR A 211 -14.88 19.25 3.61
CA THR A 211 -15.30 18.13 4.45
C THR A 211 -14.11 17.41 5.07
N ILE A 212 -13.05 17.14 4.31
CA ILE A 212 -11.86 16.42 4.78
C ILE A 212 -11.13 17.23 5.85
N GLU A 213 -10.87 18.51 5.60
CA GLU A 213 -10.15 19.38 6.54
C GLU A 213 -10.95 19.62 7.83
N ALA A 214 -12.29 19.69 7.73
CA ALA A 214 -13.16 19.76 8.90
C ALA A 214 -13.17 18.45 9.71
N LEU A 215 -13.09 17.30 9.03
CA LEU A 215 -13.05 15.98 9.67
C LEU A 215 -11.70 15.72 10.36
N ASN A 216 -10.61 16.01 9.66
CA ASN A 216 -9.26 15.77 10.13
C ASN A 216 -8.27 16.85 9.68
N PRO A 217 -7.85 17.76 10.59
CA PRO A 217 -6.93 18.84 10.25
C PRO A 217 -5.47 18.37 10.03
N ASP A 218 -5.15 17.11 10.33
CA ASP A 218 -3.82 16.55 10.05
C ASP A 218 -3.64 16.21 8.56
N VAL A 219 -4.73 16.18 7.79
CA VAL A 219 -4.74 15.73 6.39
C VAL A 219 -4.59 16.91 5.44
N THR A 220 -3.63 16.81 4.53
CA THR A 220 -3.43 17.78 3.44
C THR A 220 -4.21 17.36 2.19
N VAL A 221 -5.03 18.25 1.64
CA VAL A 221 -5.80 17.97 0.42
C VAL A 221 -5.21 18.68 -0.80
N VAL A 222 -4.72 17.90 -1.76
CA VAL A 222 -4.24 18.40 -3.06
C VAL A 222 -5.33 18.25 -4.10
N GLY A 223 -5.79 19.36 -4.67
CA GLY A 223 -6.90 19.37 -5.62
C GLY A 223 -6.43 19.55 -7.07
N HIS A 224 -6.92 18.70 -7.96
CA HIS A 224 -6.74 18.80 -9.42
C HIS A 224 -8.11 18.97 -10.06
N GLU A 225 -8.48 20.21 -10.39
CA GLU A 225 -9.79 20.56 -10.98
C GLU A 225 -9.82 20.35 -12.51
N GLU A 226 -9.38 19.18 -12.95
CA GLU A 226 -9.21 18.83 -14.36
C GLU A 226 -9.63 17.38 -14.63
N MET A 227 -9.98 17.08 -15.87
CA MET A 227 -10.23 15.71 -16.31
C MET A 227 -8.89 15.01 -16.50
N LEU A 228 -8.78 13.76 -16.05
CA LEU A 228 -7.60 12.94 -16.28
C LEU A 228 -7.55 12.53 -17.76
N VAL A 229 -6.49 12.94 -18.46
CA VAL A 229 -6.27 12.70 -19.89
C VAL A 229 -4.80 12.35 -20.16
N GLY A 230 -4.49 11.86 -21.36
CA GLY A 230 -3.13 11.43 -21.73
C GLY A 230 -2.05 12.47 -21.44
N ASP A 231 -2.36 13.75 -21.68
CA ASP A 231 -1.39 14.85 -21.54
C ASP A 231 -1.08 15.24 -20.09
N ASN A 232 -1.94 14.90 -19.12
CA ASN A 232 -1.76 15.28 -17.72
C ASN A 232 -1.59 14.11 -16.74
N VAL A 233 -1.86 12.87 -17.16
CA VAL A 233 -1.86 11.70 -16.27
C VAL A 233 -0.55 11.52 -15.52
N GLU A 234 0.60 11.59 -16.22
CA GLU A 234 1.91 11.36 -15.62
C GLU A 234 2.22 12.40 -14.53
N ARG A 235 1.91 13.67 -14.80
CA ARG A 235 2.10 14.77 -13.83
C ARG A 235 1.21 14.59 -12.61
N ILE A 236 -0.05 14.19 -12.81
CA ILE A 236 -1.05 14.11 -11.76
C ILE A 236 -0.79 12.92 -10.82
N ILE A 237 -0.41 11.76 -11.36
CA ILE A 237 -0.16 10.56 -10.55
C ILE A 237 1.20 10.57 -9.86
N ALA A 238 2.14 11.42 -10.31
CA ALA A 238 3.49 11.46 -9.77
C ALA A 238 3.52 11.77 -8.26
N GLY A 239 4.27 10.95 -7.52
CA GLY A 239 4.54 11.16 -6.10
C GLY A 239 3.44 10.69 -5.15
N TYR A 240 2.43 9.97 -5.62
CA TYR A 240 1.46 9.26 -4.79
C TYR A 240 1.87 7.80 -4.59
N ASP A 241 1.55 7.25 -3.42
CA ASP A 241 1.92 5.88 -3.04
C ASP A 241 0.92 4.84 -3.55
N VAL A 242 -0.35 5.24 -3.70
CA VAL A 242 -1.45 4.40 -4.20
C VAL A 242 -2.56 5.26 -4.76
N ILE A 243 -3.23 4.74 -5.79
CA ILE A 243 -4.34 5.40 -6.46
C ILE A 243 -5.63 4.64 -6.17
N LEU A 244 -6.68 5.37 -5.84
CA LEU A 244 -8.05 4.86 -5.78
C LEU A 244 -8.78 5.27 -7.06
N ASP A 245 -9.18 4.28 -7.84
CA ASP A 245 -9.91 4.50 -9.09
C ASP A 245 -11.42 4.59 -8.80
N GLY A 246 -11.95 5.81 -8.83
CA GLY A 246 -13.37 6.13 -8.72
C GLY A 246 -13.99 6.57 -10.05
N THR A 247 -13.35 6.23 -11.17
CA THR A 247 -13.75 6.69 -12.52
C THR A 247 -15.02 6.01 -13.02
N ASP A 248 -15.77 6.72 -13.86
CA ASP A 248 -17.03 6.28 -14.45
C ASP A 248 -16.98 6.05 -15.96
N THR A 249 -15.82 6.24 -16.59
CA THR A 249 -15.58 5.98 -18.02
C THR A 249 -14.55 4.89 -18.25
N PHE A 250 -14.65 4.17 -19.36
CA PHE A 250 -13.67 3.12 -19.69
C PHE A 250 -12.33 3.73 -20.10
N GLU A 251 -12.36 4.79 -20.89
CA GLU A 251 -11.20 5.50 -21.41
C GLU A 251 -10.24 5.90 -20.27
N THR A 252 -10.79 6.48 -19.19
CA THR A 252 -9.98 6.89 -18.05
C THR A 252 -9.42 5.69 -17.28
N ARG A 253 -10.14 4.56 -17.19
CA ARG A 253 -9.66 3.32 -16.55
C ARG A 253 -8.45 2.74 -17.28
N TYR A 254 -8.52 2.66 -18.61
CA TYR A 254 -7.40 2.16 -19.42
C TYR A 254 -6.20 3.09 -19.34
N LEU A 255 -6.42 4.40 -19.48
CA LEU A 255 -5.36 5.40 -19.34
C LEU A 255 -4.67 5.31 -17.97
N LEU A 256 -5.47 5.29 -16.89
CA LEU A 256 -4.97 5.20 -15.53
C LEU A 256 -4.17 3.93 -15.30
N ASN A 257 -4.68 2.78 -15.75
CA ASN A 257 -3.97 1.51 -15.64
C ASN A 257 -2.60 1.56 -16.31
N ASP A 258 -2.54 2.03 -17.56
CA ASP A 258 -1.32 2.01 -18.35
C ASP A 258 -0.27 2.95 -17.73
N ALA A 259 -0.70 4.14 -17.31
CA ALA A 259 0.15 5.11 -16.61
C ALA A 259 0.63 4.59 -15.24
N ALA A 260 -0.25 4.00 -14.44
CA ALA A 260 0.11 3.50 -13.12
C ALA A 260 1.06 2.29 -13.18
N VAL A 261 0.88 1.38 -14.14
CA VAL A 261 1.82 0.27 -14.37
C VAL A 261 3.19 0.80 -14.81
N ALA A 262 3.23 1.81 -15.68
CA ALA A 262 4.47 2.45 -16.10
C ALA A 262 5.18 3.14 -14.93
N ALA A 263 4.43 3.81 -14.05
CA ALA A 263 4.95 4.51 -12.87
C ALA A 263 5.26 3.59 -11.69
N GLY A 264 4.82 2.33 -11.70
CA GLY A 264 4.97 1.41 -10.59
C GLY A 264 4.06 1.72 -9.40
N ILE A 265 2.93 2.39 -9.63
CA ILE A 265 1.99 2.81 -8.57
C ILE A 265 0.81 1.83 -8.50
N PRO A 266 0.51 1.25 -7.32
CA PRO A 266 -0.68 0.42 -7.12
C PRO A 266 -1.99 1.17 -7.39
N VAL A 267 -2.97 0.49 -7.97
CA VAL A 267 -4.33 0.99 -8.20
C VAL A 267 -5.35 0.09 -7.52
N VAL A 268 -6.15 0.67 -6.63
CA VAL A 268 -7.32 0.01 -6.05
C VAL A 268 -8.54 0.34 -6.89
N HIS A 269 -8.94 -0.61 -7.73
CA HIS A 269 -10.01 -0.45 -8.72
C HIS A 269 -11.34 -0.94 -8.18
N ALA A 270 -12.39 -0.13 -8.37
CA ALA A 270 -13.76 -0.59 -8.26
C ALA A 270 -14.63 -0.11 -9.42
N SER A 271 -15.71 -0.84 -9.66
CA SER A 271 -16.77 -0.43 -10.57
C SER A 271 -18.13 -0.86 -10.03
N VAL A 272 -19.18 -0.20 -10.47
CA VAL A 272 -20.55 -0.47 -10.03
C VAL A 272 -21.50 -0.44 -11.21
N PHE A 273 -22.52 -1.29 -11.17
CA PHE A 273 -23.60 -1.31 -12.16
C PHE A 273 -24.88 -1.76 -11.48
N ARG A 274 -25.89 -0.88 -11.45
CA ARG A 274 -27.19 -1.14 -10.80
C ARG A 274 -27.07 -1.57 -9.33
N PHE A 275 -27.09 -2.87 -9.06
CA PHE A 275 -27.04 -3.49 -7.73
C PHE A 275 -25.73 -4.25 -7.48
N GLU A 276 -24.83 -4.28 -8.46
CA GLU A 276 -23.59 -5.03 -8.41
C GLU A 276 -22.38 -4.10 -8.28
N GLY A 277 -21.35 -4.60 -7.61
CA GLY A 277 -20.05 -3.97 -7.52
C GLY A 277 -18.92 -4.95 -7.81
N GLN A 278 -17.83 -4.45 -8.38
CA GLN A 278 -16.58 -5.20 -8.57
C GLN A 278 -15.43 -4.46 -7.90
N LEU A 279 -14.46 -5.19 -7.36
CA LEU A 279 -13.28 -4.64 -6.70
C LEU A 279 -12.06 -5.54 -6.91
N THR A 280 -10.92 -4.93 -7.19
CA THR A 280 -9.62 -5.60 -7.21
C THR A 280 -8.50 -4.61 -6.90
N THR A 281 -7.31 -5.12 -6.61
CA THR A 281 -6.10 -4.31 -6.44
C THR A 281 -5.10 -4.69 -7.52
N PHE A 282 -4.70 -3.73 -8.34
CA PHE A 282 -3.65 -3.91 -9.33
C PHE A 282 -2.33 -3.40 -8.74
N ILE A 283 -1.44 -4.31 -8.38
CA ILE A 283 -0.07 -3.99 -7.97
C ILE A 283 0.83 -4.23 -9.18
N PRO A 284 1.49 -3.20 -9.74
CA PRO A 284 2.32 -3.34 -10.92
C PRO A 284 3.34 -4.48 -10.78
N TYR A 285 3.37 -5.37 -11.77
CA TYR A 285 4.25 -6.55 -11.83
C TYR A 285 4.02 -7.62 -10.76
N GLU A 286 3.13 -7.40 -9.80
CA GLU A 286 2.69 -8.37 -8.79
C GLU A 286 1.26 -8.84 -9.07
N GLY A 287 1.08 -9.48 -10.23
CA GLY A 287 -0.21 -10.03 -10.66
C GLY A 287 -0.73 -9.42 -11.98
N PRO A 288 -2.03 -9.60 -12.29
CA PRO A 288 -2.66 -9.02 -13.47
C PRO A 288 -2.78 -7.49 -13.35
N CYS A 289 -2.83 -6.80 -14.48
CA CYS A 289 -3.28 -5.39 -14.55
C CYS A 289 -4.72 -5.32 -15.08
N TYR A 290 -5.30 -4.12 -15.20
CA TYR A 290 -6.66 -3.94 -15.73
C TYR A 290 -6.81 -4.53 -17.13
N ARG A 291 -5.80 -4.39 -18.01
CA ARG A 291 -5.81 -5.01 -19.34
C ARG A 291 -5.72 -6.54 -19.33
N CYS A 292 -5.26 -7.17 -18.26
CA CYS A 292 -5.36 -8.64 -18.14
C CYS A 292 -6.79 -9.08 -17.83
N LEU A 293 -7.56 -8.23 -17.13
CA LEU A 293 -8.97 -8.48 -16.81
C LEU A 293 -9.86 -8.15 -18.02
N TYR A 294 -9.66 -6.97 -18.61
CA TYR A 294 -10.38 -6.47 -19.77
C TYR A 294 -9.37 -6.07 -20.87
N PRO A 295 -9.07 -6.96 -21.82
CA PRO A 295 -8.00 -6.72 -22.81
C PRO A 295 -8.22 -5.51 -23.72
N THR A 296 -9.46 -5.32 -24.16
CA THR A 296 -9.86 -4.26 -25.09
C THR A 296 -11.07 -3.51 -24.56
N PRO A 297 -11.12 -2.18 -24.72
CA PRO A 297 -12.30 -1.39 -24.37
C PRO A 297 -13.55 -1.96 -25.06
N PRO A 298 -14.71 -2.03 -24.37
CA PRO A 298 -15.95 -2.35 -25.03
C PRO A 298 -16.33 -1.24 -26.03
N PRO A 299 -17.05 -1.56 -27.12
CA PRO A 299 -17.61 -0.54 -28.01
C PRO A 299 -18.48 0.47 -27.23
N PRO A 300 -18.39 1.79 -27.53
CA PRO A 300 -19.13 2.83 -26.79
C PRO A 300 -20.64 2.57 -26.68
N GLU A 301 -21.24 1.94 -27.70
CA GLU A 301 -22.67 1.65 -27.77
C GLU A 301 -23.12 0.57 -26.77
N LEU A 302 -22.20 -0.29 -26.33
CA LEU A 302 -22.45 -1.40 -25.40
C LEU A 302 -22.10 -1.05 -23.94
N ALA A 303 -21.67 0.18 -23.70
CA ALA A 303 -21.07 0.62 -22.45
C ALA A 303 -21.73 1.91 -21.91
N PRO A 304 -23.05 1.95 -21.69
CA PRO A 304 -23.70 3.14 -21.13
C PRO A 304 -23.14 3.46 -19.74
N GLY A 305 -22.76 4.72 -19.53
CA GLY A 305 -22.25 5.19 -18.24
C GLY A 305 -23.26 5.04 -17.09
N CYS A 306 -22.76 5.15 -15.86
CA CYS A 306 -23.57 4.99 -14.63
C CYS A 306 -24.78 5.95 -14.57
N SER A 307 -24.67 7.12 -15.19
CA SER A 307 -25.74 8.12 -15.28
C SER A 307 -26.93 7.68 -16.14
N VAL A 308 -26.73 6.72 -17.05
CA VAL A 308 -27.75 6.20 -17.97
C VAL A 308 -28.39 4.92 -17.42
N ALA A 309 -27.61 4.03 -16.82
CA ALA A 309 -28.10 2.74 -16.32
C ALA A 309 -28.75 2.83 -14.91
N GLY A 310 -28.40 3.85 -14.13
CA GLY A 310 -28.78 3.99 -12.73
C GLY A 310 -27.98 3.08 -11.79
N VAL A 311 -27.87 3.49 -10.52
CA VAL A 311 -27.17 2.73 -9.47
C VAL A 311 -27.89 2.92 -8.14
N LEU A 312 -28.04 1.83 -7.38
CA LEU A 312 -28.52 1.91 -6.00
C LEU A 312 -27.46 2.61 -5.16
N GLY A 313 -27.78 3.79 -4.60
CA GLY A 313 -26.80 4.72 -4.03
C GLY A 313 -25.85 4.15 -2.97
N VAL A 314 -26.28 3.12 -2.23
CA VAL A 314 -25.44 2.46 -1.21
C VAL A 314 -24.35 1.57 -1.81
N VAL A 315 -24.53 1.04 -3.02
CA VAL A 315 -23.56 0.13 -3.67
C VAL A 315 -22.20 0.81 -3.87
N PRO A 316 -22.08 1.98 -4.52
CA PRO A 316 -20.79 2.68 -4.59
C PRO A 316 -20.29 3.11 -3.19
N GLY A 317 -21.20 3.32 -2.23
CA GLY A 317 -20.87 3.46 -0.81
C GLY A 317 -20.04 2.29 -0.27
N ILE A 318 -20.58 1.08 -0.37
CA ILE A 318 -19.96 -0.17 0.07
C ILE A 318 -18.64 -0.40 -0.66
N MET A 319 -18.65 -0.29 -2.00
CA MET A 319 -17.46 -0.52 -2.80
C MET A 319 -16.35 0.50 -2.49
N GLY A 320 -16.67 1.77 -2.27
CA GLY A 320 -15.70 2.80 -1.88
C GLY A 320 -15.09 2.55 -0.49
N LEU A 321 -15.85 2.02 0.47
CA LEU A 321 -15.31 1.60 1.77
C LEU A 321 -14.37 0.40 1.64
N LEU A 322 -14.70 -0.58 0.78
CA LEU A 322 -13.81 -1.69 0.50
C LEU A 322 -12.55 -1.23 -0.24
N GLN A 323 -12.64 -0.23 -1.13
CA GLN A 323 -11.47 0.41 -1.73
C GLN A 323 -10.58 1.07 -0.66
N ALA A 324 -11.16 1.85 0.25
CA ALA A 324 -10.41 2.47 1.34
C ALA A 324 -9.69 1.41 2.20
N ASN A 325 -10.33 0.28 2.46
CA ASN A 325 -9.71 -0.83 3.18
C ASN A 325 -8.52 -1.44 2.43
N GLU A 326 -8.62 -1.68 1.11
CA GLU A 326 -7.48 -2.12 0.29
C GLU A 326 -6.35 -1.09 0.27
N VAL A 327 -6.68 0.20 0.15
CA VAL A 327 -5.69 1.29 0.21
C VAL A 327 -4.93 1.25 1.54
N LEU A 328 -5.62 1.14 2.68
CA LEU A 328 -4.96 1.05 3.98
C LEU A 328 -4.06 -0.18 4.10
N LYS A 329 -4.48 -1.34 3.59
CA LYS A 329 -3.63 -2.54 3.57
C LYS A 329 -2.37 -2.35 2.72
N VAL A 330 -2.49 -1.74 1.54
CA VAL A 330 -1.36 -1.43 0.67
C VAL A 330 -0.39 -0.47 1.38
N LEU A 331 -0.91 0.62 1.96
CA LEU A 331 -0.10 1.61 2.66
C LEU A 331 0.58 1.04 3.90
N LEU A 332 -0.07 0.16 4.65
CA LEU A 332 0.47 -0.43 5.87
C LEU A 332 1.36 -1.65 5.58
N GLY A 333 1.21 -2.28 4.41
CA GLY A 333 1.87 -3.55 4.07
C GLY A 333 1.38 -4.72 4.92
N ILE A 334 0.09 -4.75 5.26
CA ILE A 334 -0.51 -5.76 6.15
C ILE A 334 -1.65 -6.53 5.47
N GLY A 335 -1.91 -7.74 5.96
CA GLY A 335 -2.95 -8.62 5.43
C GLY A 335 -2.68 -9.06 3.99
N THR A 336 -3.73 -9.56 3.32
CA THR A 336 -3.66 -10.02 1.92
C THR A 336 -4.51 -9.12 1.04
N THR A 337 -3.90 -8.44 0.08
CA THR A 337 -4.60 -7.55 -0.88
C THR A 337 -5.44 -8.35 -1.88
N LEU A 338 -6.30 -7.67 -2.64
CA LEU A 338 -7.03 -8.28 -3.76
C LEU A 338 -6.18 -8.42 -5.04
N ALA A 339 -4.86 -8.32 -4.95
CA ALA A 339 -3.98 -8.59 -6.08
C ALA A 339 -4.17 -10.01 -6.61
N GLY A 340 -4.49 -10.14 -7.91
CA GLY A 340 -4.81 -11.42 -8.54
C GLY A 340 -6.19 -11.99 -8.19
N ARG A 341 -7.08 -11.19 -7.59
CA ARG A 341 -8.42 -11.62 -7.15
C ARG A 341 -9.47 -10.55 -7.50
N LEU A 342 -10.61 -10.97 -8.01
CA LEU A 342 -11.76 -10.10 -8.29
C LEU A 342 -12.85 -10.39 -7.28
N LEU A 343 -13.17 -9.41 -6.45
CA LEU A 343 -14.32 -9.46 -5.56
C LEU A 343 -15.54 -8.91 -6.32
N ILE A 344 -16.63 -9.66 -6.32
CA ILE A 344 -17.93 -9.28 -6.86
C ILE A 344 -18.90 -9.22 -5.68
N PHE A 345 -19.67 -8.14 -5.61
CA PHE A 345 -20.70 -7.92 -4.61
C PHE A 345 -22.06 -7.80 -5.28
N ASP A 346 -23.03 -8.61 -4.86
CA ASP A 346 -24.45 -8.48 -5.21
C ASP A 346 -25.20 -7.89 -4.01
N ALA A 347 -25.78 -6.70 -4.19
CA ALA A 347 -26.48 -6.00 -3.11
C ALA A 347 -27.89 -6.52 -2.81
N LEU A 348 -28.52 -7.24 -3.75
CA LEU A 348 -29.86 -7.81 -3.53
C LEU A 348 -29.78 -9.07 -2.68
N GLU A 349 -28.79 -9.91 -2.94
CA GLU A 349 -28.57 -11.16 -2.21
C GLU A 349 -27.59 -11.00 -1.04
N ALA A 350 -26.92 -9.84 -0.94
CA ALA A 350 -25.83 -9.57 0.02
C ALA A 350 -24.68 -10.60 -0.08
N GLU A 351 -24.37 -11.03 -1.30
CA GLU A 351 -23.38 -12.06 -1.58
C GLU A 351 -22.05 -11.48 -2.05
N PHE A 352 -20.95 -12.09 -1.59
CA PHE A 352 -19.60 -11.82 -2.06
C PHE A 352 -19.04 -13.04 -2.79
N THR A 353 -18.71 -12.88 -4.07
CA THR A 353 -18.04 -13.91 -4.88
C THR A 353 -16.61 -13.47 -5.18
N GLU A 354 -15.64 -14.36 -4.97
CA GLU A 354 -14.24 -14.11 -5.31
C GLU A 354 -13.80 -14.98 -6.50
N LEU A 355 -13.27 -14.34 -7.54
CA LEU A 355 -12.71 -15.00 -8.71
C LEU A 355 -11.19 -14.82 -8.77
N LYS A 356 -10.47 -15.87 -9.17
CA LYS A 356 -9.02 -15.78 -9.39
C LYS A 356 -8.72 -15.12 -10.74
N LEU A 357 -7.94 -14.05 -10.72
CA LEU A 357 -7.44 -13.38 -11.90
C LEU A 357 -6.01 -13.85 -12.22
N ARG A 358 -5.71 -14.02 -13.51
CA ARG A 358 -4.38 -14.44 -13.98
C ARG A 358 -3.77 -13.34 -14.83
N ARG A 359 -2.47 -13.09 -14.61
CA ARG A 359 -1.67 -12.24 -15.49
C ARG A 359 -1.58 -12.91 -16.86
N ASP A 360 -1.87 -12.16 -17.90
CA ASP A 360 -1.63 -12.58 -19.28
C ASP A 360 -0.13 -12.41 -19.62
N PRO A 361 0.60 -13.49 -19.94
CA PRO A 361 2.01 -13.40 -20.34
C PRO A 361 2.24 -12.55 -21.59
N ALA A 362 1.23 -12.36 -22.44
CA ALA A 362 1.28 -11.55 -23.65
C ALA A 362 0.69 -10.14 -23.44
N CYS A 363 0.35 -9.75 -22.21
CA CYS A 363 -0.24 -8.45 -21.93
C CYS A 363 0.64 -7.32 -22.47
N PRO A 364 0.10 -6.39 -23.29
CA PRO A 364 0.90 -5.32 -23.89
C PRO A 364 1.43 -4.32 -22.85
N VAL A 365 0.85 -4.31 -21.65
CA VAL A 365 1.17 -3.35 -20.60
C VAL A 365 1.99 -4.00 -19.51
N CYS A 366 1.52 -5.08 -18.88
CA CYS A 366 2.21 -5.60 -17.71
C CYS A 366 3.04 -6.86 -17.95
N SER A 367 3.18 -7.40 -19.17
CA SER A 367 4.04 -8.59 -19.42
C SER A 367 5.53 -8.31 -19.16
N ASP A 368 6.33 -9.37 -18.99
CA ASP A 368 7.77 -9.24 -18.81
C ASP A 368 8.42 -8.62 -20.07
N GLY A 369 7.92 -8.96 -21.26
CA GLY A 369 8.34 -8.34 -22.52
C GLY A 369 8.03 -6.85 -22.58
N ALA A 370 6.81 -6.44 -22.17
CA ALA A 370 6.41 -5.04 -22.12
C ALA A 370 7.24 -4.23 -21.10
N ARG A 371 7.53 -4.84 -19.93
CA ARG A 371 8.42 -4.24 -18.92
C ARG A 371 9.82 -4.01 -19.47
N ALA A 372 10.42 -5.04 -20.08
CA ALA A 372 11.76 -4.96 -20.64
C ALA A 372 11.84 -3.92 -21.77
N ALA A 373 10.79 -3.79 -22.60
CA ALA A 373 10.72 -2.75 -23.63
C ALA A 373 10.68 -1.33 -23.05
N ARG A 374 9.91 -1.09 -21.98
CA ARG A 374 9.91 0.18 -21.25
C ARG A 374 11.28 0.52 -20.67
N GLU A 375 11.95 -0.45 -20.05
CA GLU A 375 13.29 -0.27 -19.49
C GLU A 375 14.34 0.08 -20.55
N ARG A 376 14.13 -0.31 -21.82
CA ARG A 376 14.97 0.08 -22.97
C ARG A 376 14.57 1.41 -23.63
N GLY A 377 13.49 2.06 -23.17
CA GLY A 377 12.96 3.27 -23.80
C GLY A 377 12.25 3.03 -25.14
N GLU A 378 11.88 1.79 -25.44
CA GLU A 378 11.16 1.39 -26.66
C GLU A 378 9.63 1.48 -26.49
N ALA A 379 9.18 1.98 -25.34
CA ALA A 379 7.76 2.11 -25.07
C ALA A 379 7.19 3.36 -25.74
N PRO A 380 6.12 3.21 -26.53
CA PRO A 380 5.41 4.36 -27.08
C PRO A 380 4.87 5.25 -25.95
N ALA A 381 4.92 6.58 -26.16
CA ALA A 381 4.45 7.56 -25.21
C ALA A 381 2.96 7.36 -24.91
N LEU A 382 2.55 7.51 -23.64
CA LEU A 382 1.14 7.34 -23.23
C LEU A 382 0.20 8.32 -23.97
N SER A 383 0.71 9.50 -24.35
CA SER A 383 -0.01 10.49 -25.16
C SER A 383 -0.22 10.08 -26.63
N ALA A 384 0.48 9.06 -27.12
CA ALA A 384 0.35 8.56 -28.49
C ALA A 384 -0.76 7.51 -28.67
N PHE A 385 -1.51 7.19 -27.61
CA PHE A 385 -2.55 6.16 -27.64
C PHE A 385 -3.96 6.75 -27.74
N PRO A 386 -4.68 6.49 -28.83
CA PRO A 386 -6.14 6.61 -28.86
C PRO A 386 -6.73 5.72 -27.75
N ALA A 387 -7.72 6.21 -27.00
CA ALA A 387 -8.36 5.46 -25.91
C ALA A 387 -9.01 4.13 -26.38
N ASP A 388 -9.24 4.03 -27.68
CA ASP A 388 -9.80 2.92 -28.46
C ASP A 388 -8.75 1.99 -29.10
N ALA A 389 -7.45 2.30 -29.00
CA ALA A 389 -6.38 1.46 -29.55
C ALA A 389 -5.68 0.62 -28.46
N PRO A 390 -5.35 -0.66 -28.72
CA PRO A 390 -4.46 -1.40 -27.85
C PRO A 390 -3.08 -0.73 -27.79
N PHE A 391 -2.40 -0.82 -26.63
CA PHE A 391 -1.00 -0.43 -26.50
C PHE A 391 -0.14 -1.35 -27.38
N VAL A 392 0.04 -1.01 -28.65
CA VAL A 392 0.91 -1.78 -29.55
C VAL A 392 2.31 -1.19 -29.41
N LEU A 393 3.22 -1.98 -28.82
CA LEU A 393 4.66 -1.75 -28.91
C LEU A 393 5.03 -1.59 -30.39
N SER A 394 5.42 -0.38 -30.82
CA SER A 394 5.81 -0.17 -32.20
C SER A 394 7.22 -0.75 -32.43
N GLY A 395 7.33 -1.65 -33.42
CA GLY A 395 8.56 -1.81 -34.20
C GLY A 395 9.25 -3.17 -34.22
N ALA A 396 8.56 -4.25 -34.64
CA ALA A 396 9.06 -5.28 -35.58
C ALA A 396 8.20 -6.56 -35.47
N GLY A 397 7.33 -6.80 -36.45
CA GLY A 397 6.54 -8.04 -36.50
C GLY A 397 5.24 -8.02 -37.32
N LEU A 398 4.92 -6.94 -38.04
CA LEU A 398 3.95 -7.02 -39.15
C LEU A 398 4.64 -7.59 -40.38
N GLY A 399 4.74 -8.92 -40.40
CA GLY A 399 5.30 -9.69 -41.49
C GLY A 399 4.68 -11.09 -41.56
N ALA A 400 3.36 -11.22 -41.35
CA ALA A 400 2.64 -12.48 -41.57
C ALA A 400 1.13 -12.31 -41.82
N LEU A 401 0.67 -11.14 -42.27
CA LEU A 401 -0.71 -10.96 -42.74
C LEU A 401 -0.70 -10.09 -43.99
N GLY A 402 -0.31 -10.69 -45.11
CA GLY A 402 -0.34 -10.05 -46.42
C GLY A 402 -0.12 -11.06 -47.53
N GLY A 403 -1.22 -11.48 -48.16
CA GLY A 403 -1.22 -12.02 -49.52
C GLY A 403 -1.41 -13.53 -49.64
N ASN A 404 -2.65 -13.96 -49.85
CA ASN A 404 -2.92 -14.90 -50.93
C ASN A 404 -4.37 -14.80 -51.42
N ASP A 405 -4.62 -13.85 -52.32
CA ASP A 405 -5.70 -14.00 -53.28
C ASP A 405 -5.24 -14.98 -54.37
N GLY A 406 -6.02 -16.04 -54.57
CA GLY A 406 -6.00 -16.84 -55.78
C GLY A 406 -5.60 -18.30 -55.62
N ASN A 407 -6.58 -19.16 -55.30
CA ASN A 407 -6.84 -20.26 -56.23
C ASN A 407 -8.29 -20.76 -56.19
N VAL A 408 -8.88 -20.78 -57.37
CA VAL A 408 -10.17 -21.36 -57.73
C VAL A 408 -10.04 -22.88 -57.69
N GLY A 409 -11.00 -23.58 -57.08
CA GLY A 409 -10.97 -25.04 -56.98
C GLY A 409 -12.26 -25.64 -56.44
N ASN A 410 -13.29 -25.62 -57.28
CA ASN A 410 -14.58 -26.32 -57.17
C ASN A 410 -14.45 -27.81 -56.75
N SER A 411 -15.23 -28.27 -55.75
CA SER A 411 -16.03 -29.51 -55.81
C SER A 411 -16.62 -29.93 -54.45
N GLY A 412 -17.92 -30.26 -54.42
CA GLY A 412 -18.40 -31.44 -53.68
C GLY A 412 -19.37 -31.20 -52.53
N ALA A 413 -20.64 -31.51 -52.78
CA ALA A 413 -21.71 -31.66 -51.81
C ALA A 413 -21.55 -32.86 -50.86
N ALA A 414 -22.12 -32.78 -49.65
CA ALA A 414 -22.80 -33.84 -48.87
C ALA A 414 -23.21 -33.25 -47.50
N GLU A 415 -24.48 -32.97 -47.26
CA GLU A 415 -25.45 -33.82 -46.54
C GLU A 415 -25.13 -34.08 -45.05
N GLY A 416 -25.92 -33.41 -44.19
CA GLY A 416 -26.66 -34.00 -43.05
C GLY A 416 -25.91 -34.60 -41.85
N ARG A 417 -26.27 -34.14 -40.64
CA ARG A 417 -27.13 -34.88 -39.69
C ARG A 417 -27.26 -34.17 -38.33
N ALA A 418 -28.53 -34.18 -37.88
CA ALA A 418 -29.07 -34.17 -36.51
C ALA A 418 -28.75 -32.97 -35.60
#